data_AF-A0A529ZD34-F1
#
_entry.id   AF-A0A529ZD34-F1
#
_cell.length_a   1.000
_cell.length_b   1.000
_cell.length_c   1.000
_cell.angle_alpha   90.00
_cell.angle_beta   90.00
_cell.angle_gamma   90.00
#
_symmetry.space_group_name_H-M   'P 1'
#
loop_
_entity.id
_entity.type
_entity.pdbx_description
1 polymer ?
#
loop_
_entity_poly.entity_id
_entity_poly.type
_entity_poly.pdbx_seq_one_letter_code
_entity_poly.pdbx_strand_id
1 'polypeptide(L)'
;FGIKYNAGNGGPAPEKITDAIFAKSKEIKSFKIADIGEIDIDTIGTVKAGDMTVEIIDPVKDYAELMESLFDFEALRKLFKSGFRVRFDAMHAVTGPYAKE
;
A
#
# COMPACT_ATOMS: atom_id res chain seq x y z
N PHE A 1 16.70 1.62 1.64
CA PHE A 1 15.30 2.03 1.44
C PHE A 1 15.14 2.43 -0.03
N GLY A 2 14.05 2.03 -0.69
CA GLY A 2 13.76 2.41 -2.07
C GLY A 2 12.43 3.14 -2.12
N ILE A 3 12.36 4.25 -2.84
CA ILE A 3 11.13 5.00 -3.05
C ILE A 3 10.73 4.81 -4.52
N LYS A 4 9.47 4.45 -4.76
CA LYS A 4 8.89 4.24 -6.08
C LYS A 4 7.69 5.14 -6.26
N TYR A 5 7.48 5.60 -7.49
CA TYR A 5 6.28 6.35 -7.89
C TYR A 5 5.46 5.53 -8.90
N ASN A 6 4.14 5.49 -8.70
CA ASN A 6 3.18 4.92 -9.64
C ASN A 6 2.42 6.06 -10.34
N ALA A 7 2.07 5.87 -11.61
CA ALA A 7 1.27 6.82 -12.39
C ALA A 7 -0.24 6.66 -12.10
N GLY A 8 -1.06 7.56 -12.66
CA GLY A 8 -2.51 7.61 -12.40
C GLY A 8 -3.30 6.35 -12.80
N ASN A 9 -2.70 5.44 -13.58
CA ASN A 9 -3.28 4.13 -13.90
C ASN A 9 -2.93 3.03 -12.88
N GLY A 10 -2.26 3.36 -11.76
CA GLY A 10 -1.79 2.42 -10.74
C GLY A 10 -0.51 1.68 -11.09
N GLY A 11 -0.02 1.78 -12.33
CA GLY A 11 1.22 1.14 -12.80
C GLY A 11 2.48 1.94 -12.46
N PRO A 12 3.68 1.35 -12.64
CA PRO A 12 4.95 2.07 -12.49
C PRO A 12 4.99 3.31 -13.40
N ALA A 13 5.61 4.39 -12.90
CA ALA A 13 5.79 5.59 -13.71
C ALA A 13 6.62 5.31 -14.99
N PRO A 14 6.27 5.91 -16.15
CA PRO A 14 7.05 5.77 -17.39
C PRO A 14 8.49 6.30 -17.23
N GLU A 15 9.43 5.73 -18.00
CA GLU A 15 10.86 6.08 -17.94
C GLU A 15 11.12 7.58 -18.09
N LYS A 16 10.41 8.25 -19.01
CA LYS A 16 10.48 9.70 -19.19
C LYS A 16 10.25 10.47 -17.88
N ILE A 17 9.37 10.00 -17.01
CA ILE A 17 9.09 10.63 -15.70
C ILE A 17 10.19 10.27 -14.70
N THR A 18 10.58 8.99 -14.62
CA THR A 18 11.60 8.55 -13.65
C THR A 18 12.96 9.16 -13.94
N ASP A 19 13.35 9.32 -15.21
CA ASP A 19 14.58 9.97 -15.63
C ASP A 19 14.58 11.46 -15.28
N ALA A 20 13.44 12.12 -15.47
CA ALA A 20 13.27 13.52 -15.08
C ALA A 20 13.39 13.69 -13.56
N ILE A 21 12.76 12.80 -12.76
CA ILE A 21 12.91 12.77 -11.30
C ILE A 21 14.36 12.55 -10.90
N PHE A 22 15.05 11.59 -11.53
CA PHE A 22 16.46 11.30 -11.26
C PHE A 22 17.36 12.50 -11.57
N ALA A 23 17.20 13.12 -12.75
CA ALA A 23 17.94 14.33 -13.10
C ALA A 23 17.70 15.45 -12.08
N LYS A 24 16.44 15.67 -11.65
CA LYS A 24 16.14 16.70 -10.66
C LYS A 24 16.64 16.40 -9.25
N SER A 25 16.69 15.13 -8.86
CA SER A 25 17.27 14.72 -7.57
C SER A 25 18.75 15.09 -7.43
N LYS A 26 19.49 15.20 -8.55
CA LYS A 26 20.90 15.61 -8.56
C LYS A 26 21.12 17.11 -8.45
N GLU A 27 20.11 17.90 -8.78
CA GLU A 27 20.22 19.36 -8.90
C GLU A 27 19.45 20.11 -7.80
N ILE A 28 18.55 19.43 -7.09
CA ILE A 28 17.70 20.04 -6.07
C ILE A 28 18.55 20.70 -4.97
N LYS A 29 18.27 21.97 -4.68
CA LYS A 29 18.98 22.76 -3.64
C LYS A 29 18.16 22.99 -2.37
N SER A 30 16.84 22.80 -2.47
CA SER A 30 15.89 23.02 -1.38
C SER A 30 14.62 22.24 -1.65
N PHE A 31 13.90 21.85 -0.60
CA PHE A 31 12.55 21.33 -0.67
C PHE A 31 11.63 22.18 0.19
N LYS A 32 10.33 22.09 -0.06
CA LYS A 32 9.30 22.74 0.77
C LYS A 32 8.83 21.75 1.82
N ILE A 33 8.76 22.19 3.06
CA ILE A 33 8.24 21.42 4.18
C ILE A 33 7.20 22.27 4.90
N ALA A 34 6.05 21.67 5.19
CA ALA A 34 5.03 22.27 6.02
C ALA A 34 5.19 21.77 7.46
N ASP A 35 4.97 22.66 8.43
CA ASP A 35 4.90 22.28 9.84
C ASP A 35 3.45 21.90 10.16
N ILE A 36 3.18 20.59 10.23
CA ILE A 36 1.83 20.03 10.41
C ILE A 36 1.70 19.16 11.66
N GLY A 37 2.74 19.12 12.50
CA GLY A 37 2.81 18.24 13.67
C GLY A 37 2.89 16.75 13.33
N GLU A 38 2.84 15.91 14.36
CA GLU A 38 2.80 14.46 14.23
C GLU A 38 1.37 13.98 13.96
N ILE A 39 1.25 12.95 13.12
CA ILE A 39 -0.01 12.29 12.80
C ILE A 39 0.12 10.84 13.26
N ASP A 40 -0.84 10.39 14.07
CA ASP A 40 -0.99 8.96 14.39
C ASP A 40 -1.38 8.20 13.12
N ILE A 41 -0.47 7.37 12.63
CA ILE A 41 -0.65 6.52 11.44
C ILE A 41 -1.06 5.09 11.79
N ASP A 42 -1.16 4.75 13.07
CA ASP A 42 -1.53 3.42 13.55
C ASP A 42 -3.05 3.31 13.78
N THR A 43 -3.76 4.44 13.83
CA THR A 43 -5.22 4.50 14.02
C THR A 43 -5.93 4.88 12.71
N ILE A 44 -6.80 3.98 12.22
CA ILE A 44 -7.67 4.26 11.05
C ILE A 44 -8.57 5.46 11.31
N GLY A 45 -8.63 6.39 10.35
CA GLY A 45 -9.49 7.56 10.44
C GLY A 45 -9.03 8.72 9.57
N THR A 46 -9.73 9.85 9.71
CA THR A 46 -9.42 11.09 8.97
C THR A 46 -8.99 12.17 9.94
N VAL A 47 -7.88 12.84 9.65
CA VAL A 47 -7.35 13.95 10.45
C VAL A 47 -7.10 15.18 9.58
N LYS A 48 -7.16 16.37 10.19
CA LYS A 48 -6.74 17.62 9.57
C LYS A 48 -5.26 17.87 9.88
N ALA A 49 -4.50 18.25 8.87
CA ALA A 49 -3.07 18.54 8.97
C ALA A 49 -2.80 19.86 8.21
N GLY A 50 -2.69 20.97 8.94
CA GLY A 50 -2.75 22.31 8.32
C GLY A 50 -4.03 22.48 7.51
N ASP A 51 -3.90 22.94 6.27
CA ASP A 51 -5.03 23.14 5.34
C ASP A 51 -5.41 21.87 4.54
N MET A 52 -4.76 20.73 4.79
CA MET A 52 -5.05 19.46 4.12
C MET A 52 -5.73 18.43 5.03
N THR A 53 -6.27 17.40 4.39
CA THR A 53 -6.83 16.23 5.06
C THR A 53 -5.89 15.05 4.84
N VAL A 54 -5.63 14.28 5.90
CA VAL A 54 -4.93 12.99 5.84
C VAL A 54 -5.93 11.90 6.22
N GLU A 55 -5.99 10.84 5.42
CA GLU A 55 -6.82 9.67 5.64
C GLU A 55 -5.92 8.46 5.86
N ILE A 56 -6.05 7.84 7.03
CA ILE A 56 -5.40 6.59 7.41
C ILE A 56 -6.41 5.48 7.12
N ILE A 57 -6.11 4.67 6.11
CA ILE A 57 -6.98 3.60 5.63
C ILE A 57 -6.54 2.23 6.15
N ASP A 58 -7.46 1.27 6.15
CA ASP A 58 -7.13 -0.13 6.35
C ASP A 58 -6.20 -0.61 5.22
N PRO A 59 -5.02 -1.17 5.52
CA PRO A 59 -4.05 -1.55 4.49
C PRO A 59 -4.45 -2.81 3.69
N VAL A 60 -5.41 -3.60 4.15
CA VAL A 60 -5.75 -4.91 3.58
C VAL A 60 -7.15 -4.93 2.97
N LYS A 61 -8.11 -4.20 3.55
CA LYS A 61 -9.54 -4.28 3.22
C LYS A 61 -9.84 -4.27 1.72
N ASP A 62 -9.44 -3.22 1.00
CA ASP A 62 -9.78 -3.07 -0.42
C ASP A 62 -9.17 -4.19 -1.29
N TYR A 63 -8.00 -4.69 -0.91
CA TYR A 63 -7.37 -5.82 -1.58
C TYR A 63 -8.15 -7.11 -1.33
N ALA A 64 -8.57 -7.37 -0.08
CA ALA A 64 -9.36 -8.55 0.28
C ALA A 64 -10.70 -8.56 -0.47
N GLU A 65 -11.41 -7.43 -0.49
CA GLU A 65 -12.66 -7.26 -1.24
C GLU A 65 -12.47 -7.54 -2.75
N LEU A 66 -11.38 -7.04 -3.34
CA LEU A 66 -11.04 -7.34 -4.73
C LEU A 66 -10.77 -8.85 -4.92
N MET A 67 -10.03 -9.51 -4.03
CA MET A 67 -9.75 -10.94 -4.15
C MET A 67 -11.03 -11.78 -4.03
N GLU A 68 -11.95 -11.42 -3.13
CA GLU A 68 -13.26 -12.08 -3.01
C GLU A 68 -14.11 -11.92 -4.28
N SER A 69 -13.96 -10.82 -5.01
CA SER A 69 -14.64 -10.65 -6.30
C SER A 69 -14.03 -11.46 -7.45
N LEU A 70 -12.73 -11.79 -7.35
CA LEU A 70 -11.98 -12.48 -8.40
C LEU A 70 -11.96 -14.00 -8.24
N PHE A 71 -12.05 -14.50 -7.01
CA PHE A 71 -11.95 -15.93 -6.69
C PHE A 71 -13.18 -16.45 -5.95
N ASP A 72 -13.50 -17.72 -6.15
CA ASP A 72 -14.54 -18.40 -5.36
C ASP A 72 -14.01 -18.77 -3.96
N PHE A 73 -14.19 -17.84 -3.01
CA PHE A 73 -13.79 -18.06 -1.62
C PHE A 73 -14.60 -19.16 -0.93
N GLU A 74 -15.82 -19.47 -1.38
CA GLU A 74 -16.60 -20.58 -0.83
C GLU A 74 -15.94 -21.92 -1.21
N ALA A 75 -15.52 -22.08 -2.46
CA ALA A 75 -14.78 -23.25 -2.92
C ALA A 75 -13.44 -23.42 -2.18
N LEU A 76 -12.70 -22.32 -1.99
CA LEU A 76 -11.45 -22.34 -1.21
C LEU A 76 -11.69 -22.78 0.24
N ARG A 77 -12.73 -22.24 0.91
CA ARG A 77 -13.12 -22.67 2.26
C ARG A 77 -13.48 -24.17 2.30
N LYS A 78 -14.18 -24.70 1.29
CA LYS A 78 -14.47 -26.14 1.17
C LYS A 78 -13.21 -26.98 1.01
N LEU A 79 -12.25 -26.52 0.22
CA LEU A 79 -10.95 -27.19 0.04
C LEU A 79 -10.16 -27.30 1.36
N PHE A 80 -10.09 -26.23 2.14
CA PHE A 80 -9.41 -26.30 3.44
C PHE A 80 -10.16 -27.20 4.43
N LYS A 81 -11.50 -27.19 4.42
CA LYS A 81 -12.32 -28.10 5.24
C LYS A 81 -12.14 -29.57 4.87
N SER A 82 -11.73 -29.90 3.64
CA SER A 82 -11.46 -31.30 3.24
C SER A 82 -10.10 -31.83 3.71
N GLY A 83 -9.32 -31.02 4.43
CA GLY A 83 -8.04 -31.41 5.01
C GLY A 83 -6.82 -31.01 4.18
N PHE A 84 -7.01 -30.22 3.12
CA PHE A 84 -5.90 -29.63 2.37
C PHE A 84 -5.04 -28.73 3.27
N ARG A 85 -3.71 -28.85 3.16
CA ARG A 85 -2.75 -28.10 4.00
C ARG A 85 -1.82 -27.27 3.13
N VAL A 86 -1.60 -26.03 3.55
CA VAL A 86 -0.65 -25.09 2.95
C VAL A 86 0.22 -24.50 4.06
N ARG A 87 1.45 -24.14 3.71
CA ARG A 87 2.30 -23.25 4.51
C ARG A 87 2.50 -21.96 3.74
N PHE A 88 2.25 -20.84 4.40
CA PHE A 88 2.56 -19.51 3.91
C PHE A 88 3.58 -18.89 4.86
N ASP A 89 4.72 -18.46 4.31
CA ASP A 89 5.75 -17.74 5.06
C ASP A 89 5.83 -16.33 4.47
N ALA A 90 5.45 -15.33 5.26
CA ALA A 90 5.48 -13.93 4.86
C ALA A 90 6.88 -13.30 4.99
N MET A 91 7.88 -14.02 5.53
CA MET A 91 9.25 -13.55 5.70
C MET A 91 9.37 -12.21 6.46
N HIS A 92 8.46 -11.96 7.42
CA HIS A 92 8.32 -10.68 8.13
C HIS A 92 8.06 -9.46 7.22
N ALA A 93 7.54 -9.69 6.01
CA ALA A 93 7.24 -8.66 5.03
C ALA A 93 5.80 -8.16 5.11
N VAL A 94 5.51 -7.14 4.30
CA VAL A 94 4.20 -6.48 4.20
C VAL A 94 3.05 -7.43 3.82
N THR A 95 3.34 -8.59 3.23
CA THR A 95 2.33 -9.61 2.89
C THR A 95 1.77 -10.35 4.12
N GLY A 96 2.36 -10.16 5.31
CA GLY A 96 1.94 -10.83 6.54
C GLY A 96 0.49 -10.54 6.94
N PRO A 97 0.07 -9.26 7.09
CA PRO A 97 -1.32 -8.91 7.37
C PRO A 97 -2.31 -9.47 6.33
N TYR A 98 -1.99 -9.41 5.03
CA TYR A 98 -2.84 -9.93 3.95
C TYR A 98 -3.07 -11.45 4.01
N ALA A 99 -2.20 -12.19 4.68
CA ALA A 99 -2.35 -13.63 4.85
C ALA A 99 -3.12 -14.02 6.14
N LYS A 100 -3.37 -13.06 7.02
CA LYS A 100 -4.14 -13.26 8.26
C LYS A 100 -5.61 -12.89 8.11
N GLU A 101 -5.91 -11.89 7.27
CA GLU A 101 -7.26 -11.49 6.87
C GLU A 101 -8.00 -12.66 6.19
#